data_AF-A0A6B8THK1-F1
#
_entry.id   AF-A0A6B8THK1-F1
#
_cell.length_a   1.000
_cell.length_b   1.000
_cell.length_c   1.000
_cell.angle_alpha   90.00
_cell.angle_beta   90.00
_cell.angle_gamma   90.00
#
_symmetry.space_group_name_H-M   'P 1'
#
loop_
_entity.id
_entity.type
_entity.pdbx_description
1 polymer ?
#
loop_
_entity_poly.entity_id
_entity_poly.type
_entity_poly.pdbx_seq_one_letter_code
_entity_poly.pdbx_strand_id
1 'polypeptide(L)'
;MFKEVLKGIIATVVALFPLTLFSQEVLFSAKVVESETDTPIYGAVITVNDSVLASTDDNGIFKIAIIPHSKSKICITHIAYEPICFENTAKIPSKIVLKPHITQLEEVVVYRKKDFDIKDFVKRIRKVYKNTMESGFSVPFKARKLNFGEKGMGYTELDGRGIFASLLNTKIFDMPTFIVCQARFIEVAYPDPFSLSKYNFYIANHPLKKSSYYNFWLEATENINGKAYWVLCYKLKKKIVNETRYFIHSEGKMWIDCDSYKLSKECFSIAFEEKSLVEGDIFYTPIDGYLITNKISFTLKNYQSKRDIAHILLDFYIPQNRQLYKNLVTPELLACSRKKIVYDKDYWQKYPIEEGSWHYKEILLAAGSSTLTQAFEAPKNTTAYKELDVYNKRCKGAIKRASSSKEERRELKKEIEEEEY
;
A
#
# COMPACT_ATOMS: atom_id res chain seq x y z
N MET A 1 -56.83 3.04 -27.04
CA MET A 1 -55.99 1.86 -27.36
C MET A 1 -54.55 2.23 -27.70
N PHE A 2 -54.29 3.12 -28.67
CA PHE A 2 -52.92 3.49 -29.09
C PHE A 2 -52.05 4.16 -27.99
N LYS A 3 -52.64 5.02 -27.14
CA LYS A 3 -51.93 5.68 -26.03
C LYS A 3 -51.53 4.73 -24.88
N GLU A 4 -52.30 3.68 -24.66
CA GLU A 4 -52.04 2.66 -23.63
C GLU A 4 -50.88 1.75 -24.06
N VAL A 5 -50.88 1.33 -25.33
CA VAL A 5 -49.79 0.54 -25.93
C VAL A 5 -48.48 1.32 -25.97
N LEU A 6 -48.53 2.62 -26.31
CA LEU A 6 -47.33 3.48 -26.33
C LEU A 6 -46.74 3.71 -24.93
N LYS A 7 -47.59 3.86 -23.89
CA LYS A 7 -47.14 3.92 -22.49
C LYS A 7 -46.51 2.61 -22.03
N GLY A 8 -47.06 1.47 -22.43
CA GLY A 8 -46.50 0.15 -22.14
C GLY A 8 -45.10 -0.02 -22.74
N ILE A 9 -44.93 0.34 -24.01
CA ILE A 9 -43.62 0.26 -24.70
C ILE A 9 -42.59 1.19 -24.05
N ILE A 10 -42.96 2.43 -23.71
CA ILE A 10 -42.05 3.37 -23.04
C ILE A 10 -41.66 2.85 -21.65
N ALA A 11 -42.61 2.29 -20.89
CA ALA A 11 -42.33 1.69 -19.58
C ALA A 11 -41.38 0.49 -19.69
N THR A 12 -41.53 -0.36 -20.71
CA THR A 12 -40.61 -1.49 -20.96
C THR A 12 -39.22 -1.03 -21.39
N VAL A 13 -39.11 0.01 -22.24
CA VAL A 13 -37.82 0.58 -22.67
C VAL A 13 -37.10 1.26 -21.49
N VAL A 14 -37.82 1.98 -20.62
CA VAL A 14 -37.24 2.62 -19.42
C VAL A 14 -36.84 1.58 -18.36
N ALA A 15 -37.58 0.47 -18.23
CA ALA A 15 -37.25 -0.61 -17.30
C ALA A 15 -36.05 -1.48 -17.75
N LEU A 16 -35.77 -1.55 -19.05
CA LEU A 16 -34.64 -2.30 -19.61
C LEU A 16 -33.36 -1.45 -19.76
N PHE A 17 -33.46 -0.12 -19.70
CA PHE A 17 -32.33 0.81 -19.80
C PHE A 17 -31.22 0.65 -18.71
N PRO A 18 -31.50 0.22 -17.47
CA PRO A 18 -30.45 0.02 -16.47
C PRO A 18 -29.54 -1.19 -16.74
N LEU A 19 -29.92 -2.11 -17.63
CA LEU A 19 -29.19 -3.37 -17.84
C LEU A 19 -27.95 -3.22 -18.74
N THR A 20 -27.78 -2.10 -19.44
CA THR A 20 -26.67 -1.89 -20.39
C THR A 20 -25.60 -0.92 -19.90
N LEU A 21 -25.65 -0.45 -18.65
CA LEU A 21 -24.77 0.63 -18.17
C LEU A 21 -23.73 0.25 -17.10
N PHE A 22 -23.58 -1.03 -16.76
CA PHE A 22 -22.53 -1.45 -15.85
C PHE A 22 -21.39 -2.16 -16.60
N SER A 23 -20.44 -1.37 -17.08
CA SER A 23 -19.08 -1.83 -17.33
C SER A 23 -18.41 -2.09 -15.98
N GLN A 24 -18.72 -3.22 -15.35
CA GLN A 24 -18.22 -3.54 -14.00
C GLN A 24 -16.73 -3.85 -14.05
N GLU A 25 -15.94 -3.09 -13.31
CA GLU A 25 -14.56 -3.45 -13.02
C GLU A 25 -14.54 -4.73 -12.16
N VAL A 26 -13.76 -5.72 -12.58
CA VAL A 26 -13.48 -6.92 -11.79
C VAL A 26 -12.07 -6.83 -11.23
N LEU A 27 -11.88 -7.39 -10.04
CA LEU A 27 -10.54 -7.51 -9.47
C LEU A 27 -9.80 -8.65 -10.18
N PHE A 28 -8.86 -8.28 -11.05
CA PHE A 28 -7.96 -9.22 -11.72
C PHE A 28 -6.70 -9.40 -10.90
N SER A 29 -6.23 -10.64 -10.80
CA SER A 29 -5.00 -11.01 -10.10
C SER A 29 -4.19 -11.94 -10.98
N ALA A 30 -2.89 -11.69 -11.11
CA ALA A 30 -1.96 -12.58 -11.78
C ALA A 30 -0.61 -12.58 -11.08
N LYS A 31 0.13 -13.66 -11.31
CA LYS A 31 1.49 -13.87 -10.82
C LYS A 31 2.49 -13.67 -11.95
N VAL A 32 3.57 -12.95 -11.68
CA VAL A 32 4.68 -12.71 -12.60
C VAL A 32 5.90 -13.47 -12.09
N VAL A 33 6.48 -14.29 -12.95
CA VAL A 33 7.61 -15.16 -12.64
C VAL A 33 8.69 -15.08 -13.71
N GLU A 34 9.91 -15.44 -13.32
CA GLU A 34 11.02 -15.59 -14.24
C GLU A 34 10.93 -16.89 -15.04
N SER A 35 11.35 -16.85 -16.30
CA SER A 35 11.21 -17.93 -17.28
C SER A 35 11.97 -19.23 -17.01
N GLU A 36 13.17 -19.19 -16.43
CA GLU A 36 14.05 -20.35 -16.26
C GLU A 36 13.90 -20.99 -14.87
N THR A 37 13.68 -20.17 -13.85
CA THR A 37 13.72 -20.53 -12.44
C THR A 37 12.35 -20.59 -11.78
N ASP A 38 11.31 -20.11 -12.47
CA ASP A 38 9.95 -19.92 -11.96
C ASP A 38 9.88 -19.04 -10.69
N THR A 39 10.94 -18.28 -10.43
CA THR A 39 11.04 -17.44 -9.24
C THR A 39 10.10 -16.24 -9.38
N PRO A 40 9.37 -15.87 -8.31
CA PRO A 40 8.48 -14.72 -8.38
C PRO A 40 9.25 -13.43 -8.62
N ILE A 41 8.79 -12.62 -9.57
CA ILE A 41 9.41 -11.35 -9.89
C ILE A 41 8.76 -10.28 -9.03
N TYR A 42 9.47 -9.85 -8.00
CA TYR A 42 9.09 -8.69 -7.19
C TYR A 42 9.23 -7.38 -7.97
N GLY A 43 8.28 -6.46 -7.80
CA GLY A 43 8.38 -5.10 -8.33
C GLY A 43 8.20 -4.98 -9.85
N ALA A 44 7.71 -6.01 -10.53
CA ALA A 44 7.27 -5.92 -11.91
C ALA A 44 6.11 -4.93 -11.98
N VAL A 45 6.23 -3.91 -12.82
CA VAL A 45 5.28 -2.81 -12.97
C VAL A 45 4.24 -3.20 -14.01
N ILE A 46 2.98 -3.04 -13.65
CA ILE A 46 1.82 -3.32 -14.50
C ILE A 46 1.28 -1.99 -14.96
N THR A 47 1.30 -1.74 -16.27
CA THR A 47 0.69 -0.56 -16.88
C THR A 47 -0.56 -0.95 -17.65
N VAL A 48 -1.54 -0.05 -17.72
CA VAL A 48 -2.73 -0.19 -18.57
C VAL A 48 -2.89 1.10 -19.36
N ASN A 49 -2.89 1.00 -20.69
CA ASN A 49 -2.79 2.14 -21.60
C ASN A 49 -1.67 3.09 -21.16
N ASP A 50 -0.49 2.52 -20.92
CA ASP A 50 0.74 3.21 -20.51
C ASP A 50 0.69 3.90 -19.13
N SER A 51 -0.38 3.71 -18.35
CA SER A 51 -0.53 4.24 -16.98
C SER A 51 -0.21 3.17 -15.94
N VAL A 52 0.68 3.45 -14.98
CA VAL A 52 1.16 2.48 -13.98
C VAL A 52 0.07 2.16 -12.95
N LEU A 53 -0.43 0.93 -13.02
CA LEU A 53 -1.57 0.42 -12.26
C LEU A 53 -1.21 -0.24 -10.94
N ALA A 54 -0.16 -1.05 -10.95
CA ALA A 54 0.29 -1.79 -9.80
C ALA A 54 1.75 -2.17 -9.99
N SER A 55 2.35 -2.69 -8.92
CA SER A 55 3.55 -3.49 -9.01
C SER A 55 3.29 -4.84 -8.36
N THR A 56 4.01 -5.87 -8.78
CA THR A 56 3.97 -7.15 -8.09
C THR A 56 4.55 -7.05 -6.69
N ASP A 57 3.95 -7.78 -5.77
CA ASP A 57 4.46 -7.96 -4.42
C ASP A 57 5.62 -8.97 -4.40
N ASP A 58 6.11 -9.30 -3.20
CA ASP A 58 7.26 -10.19 -3.04
C ASP A 58 6.98 -11.65 -3.50
N ASN A 59 5.71 -11.98 -3.76
CA ASN A 59 5.28 -13.24 -4.38
C ASN A 59 5.11 -13.13 -5.89
N GLY A 60 5.54 -12.02 -6.50
CA GLY A 60 5.28 -11.75 -7.91
C GLY A 60 3.79 -11.53 -8.20
N ILE A 61 2.92 -11.35 -7.21
CA ILE A 61 1.48 -11.22 -7.42
C ILE A 61 1.11 -9.75 -7.52
N PHE A 62 0.30 -9.39 -8.51
CA PHE A 62 -0.37 -8.09 -8.56
C PHE A 62 -1.89 -8.25 -8.59
N LYS A 63 -2.58 -7.19 -8.14
CA LYS A 63 -4.03 -7.05 -8.22
C LYS A 63 -4.37 -5.71 -8.85
N ILE A 64 -5.23 -5.73 -9.85
CA ILE A 64 -5.74 -4.51 -10.50
C ILE A 64 -7.25 -4.65 -10.72
N ALA A 65 -8.00 -3.57 -10.52
CA ALA A 65 -9.38 -3.50 -10.95
C ALA A 65 -9.41 -3.15 -12.44
N ILE A 66 -10.02 -3.99 -13.27
CA ILE A 66 -10.09 -3.80 -14.73
C ILE A 66 -11.47 -4.16 -15.25
N ILE A 67 -11.91 -3.50 -16.32
CA ILE A 67 -13.13 -3.85 -17.04
C ILE A 67 -12.85 -5.10 -17.90
N PRO A 68 -13.59 -6.22 -17.71
CA PRO A 68 -13.49 -7.37 -18.58
C PRO A 68 -13.74 -6.98 -20.05
N HIS A 69 -12.89 -7.44 -20.96
CA HIS A 69 -13.02 -7.21 -22.41
C HIS A 69 -12.81 -5.76 -22.88
N SER A 70 -12.26 -4.87 -22.04
CA SER A 70 -11.81 -3.57 -22.52
C SER A 70 -10.68 -3.75 -23.56
N LYS A 71 -10.65 -2.89 -24.59
CA LYS A 71 -9.53 -2.80 -25.54
C LYS A 71 -8.31 -2.09 -24.91
N SER A 72 -8.05 -2.36 -23.63
CA SER A 72 -6.94 -1.75 -22.92
C SER A 72 -5.68 -2.58 -23.10
N LYS A 73 -4.59 -1.93 -23.45
CA LYS A 73 -3.27 -2.54 -23.54
C LYS A 73 -2.69 -2.67 -22.13
N ILE A 74 -2.44 -3.88 -21.65
CA ILE A 74 -1.79 -4.12 -20.35
C ILE A 74 -0.36 -4.55 -20.59
N CYS A 75 0.62 -3.84 -20.03
CA CYS A 75 2.02 -4.25 -20.11
C CYS A 75 2.58 -4.57 -18.72
N ILE A 76 3.44 -5.57 -18.65
CA ILE A 76 4.16 -5.98 -17.45
C ILE A 76 5.64 -5.79 -17.77
N THR A 77 6.32 -4.98 -16.96
CA THR A 77 7.70 -4.57 -17.20
C THR A 77 8.52 -4.71 -15.91
N HIS A 78 9.79 -5.07 -16.01
CA HIS A 78 10.69 -5.15 -14.87
C HIS A 78 12.13 -4.93 -15.34
N ILE A 79 12.99 -4.27 -14.54
CA ILE A 79 14.35 -3.87 -14.93
C ILE A 79 15.20 -4.99 -15.55
N ALA A 80 15.05 -6.21 -15.04
CA ALA A 80 15.87 -7.35 -15.43
C ALA A 80 15.23 -8.24 -16.50
N TYR A 81 14.06 -7.90 -17.02
CA TYR A 81 13.28 -8.79 -17.90
C TYR A 81 12.68 -8.06 -19.11
N GLU A 82 12.47 -8.82 -20.19
CA GLU A 82 11.79 -8.33 -21.38
C GLU A 82 10.33 -8.01 -21.05
N PRO A 83 9.81 -6.84 -21.48
CA PRO A 83 8.44 -6.47 -21.23
C PRO A 83 7.47 -7.34 -22.04
N ILE A 84 6.34 -7.69 -21.45
CA ILE A 84 5.23 -8.36 -22.14
C ILE A 84 4.02 -7.43 -22.15
N CYS A 85 3.32 -7.36 -23.29
CA CYS A 85 2.09 -6.59 -23.42
C CYS A 85 0.95 -7.46 -23.96
N PHE A 86 -0.26 -7.22 -23.45
CA PHE A 86 -1.51 -7.85 -23.84
C PHE A 86 -2.46 -6.77 -24.35
N GLU A 87 -2.89 -6.88 -25.61
CA GLU A 87 -3.81 -5.92 -26.25
C GLU A 87 -5.28 -6.10 -25.81
N ASN A 88 -5.57 -7.09 -24.97
CA ASN A 88 -6.92 -7.37 -24.46
C ASN A 88 -6.85 -7.97 -23.05
N THR A 89 -7.60 -7.38 -22.11
CA THR A 89 -7.65 -7.79 -20.71
C THR A 89 -8.12 -9.23 -20.51
N ALA A 90 -8.95 -9.76 -21.40
CA ALA A 90 -9.43 -11.14 -21.35
C ALA A 90 -8.35 -12.18 -21.73
N LYS A 91 -7.22 -11.76 -22.31
CA LYS A 91 -6.14 -12.66 -22.74
C LYS A 91 -4.98 -12.74 -21.74
N ILE A 92 -5.09 -12.08 -20.60
CA ILE A 92 -4.01 -12.06 -19.61
C ILE A 92 -4.06 -13.37 -18.83
N PRO A 93 -2.99 -14.18 -18.86
CA PRO A 93 -2.94 -15.41 -18.10
C PRO A 93 -2.82 -15.11 -16.60
N SER A 94 -3.27 -16.05 -15.77
CA SER A 94 -3.08 -15.98 -14.31
C SER A 94 -1.62 -16.09 -13.90
N LYS A 95 -0.76 -16.65 -14.78
CA LYS A 95 0.70 -16.73 -14.64
C LYS A 95 1.36 -16.09 -15.87
N ILE A 96 2.15 -15.05 -15.66
CA ILE A 96 2.86 -14.28 -16.67
C ILE A 96 4.35 -14.56 -16.49
N VAL A 97 5.00 -15.01 -17.57
CA VAL A 97 6.40 -15.42 -17.53
C VAL A 97 7.22 -14.36 -18.26
N LEU A 98 8.19 -13.75 -17.57
CA LEU A 98 9.12 -12.79 -18.18
C LEU A 98 10.48 -13.43 -18.39
N LYS A 99 11.11 -13.11 -19.53
CA LYS A 99 12.45 -13.60 -19.88
C LYS A 99 13.51 -12.60 -19.45
N PRO A 100 14.66 -13.05 -18.91
CA PRO A 100 15.75 -12.14 -18.56
C PRO A 100 16.16 -11.27 -19.75
N HIS A 101 16.32 -9.98 -19.49
CA HIS A 101 16.85 -9.02 -20.44
C HIS A 101 18.13 -8.42 -19.88
N ILE A 102 19.27 -8.84 -20.43
CA ILE A 102 20.58 -8.34 -20.04
C ILE A 102 21.01 -7.31 -21.08
N THR A 103 20.63 -6.05 -20.89
CA THR A 103 21.27 -4.93 -21.58
C THR A 103 22.53 -4.52 -20.82
N GLN A 104 23.69 -4.53 -21.49
CA GLN A 104 24.88 -3.83 -21.01
C GLN A 104 24.52 -2.35 -20.85
N LEU A 105 24.65 -1.83 -19.63
CA LEU A 105 24.34 -0.44 -19.30
C LEU A 105 25.28 0.50 -20.07
N GLU A 106 24.72 1.45 -20.81
CA GLU A 106 25.46 2.59 -21.34
C GLU A 106 26.01 3.48 -20.21
N GLU A 107 27.15 4.09 -20.52
CA GLU A 107 28.07 4.77 -19.63
C GLU A 107 27.41 5.76 -18.65
N VAL A 108 27.81 5.64 -17.38
CA VAL A 108 27.43 6.53 -16.28
C VAL A 108 27.93 7.95 -16.60
N VAL A 109 27.02 8.86 -16.95
CA VAL A 109 27.34 10.29 -17.05
C VAL A 109 27.61 10.82 -15.65
N VAL A 110 28.88 10.86 -15.27
CA VAL A 110 29.35 11.58 -14.08
C VAL A 110 29.20 13.08 -14.36
N TYR A 111 28.24 13.73 -13.70
CA TYR A 111 28.11 15.18 -13.79
C TYR A 111 29.40 15.87 -13.33
N ARG A 112 29.97 16.70 -14.20
CA ARG A 112 31.03 17.63 -13.82
C ARG A 112 30.49 18.62 -12.80
N LYS A 113 31.15 18.63 -11.65
CA LYS A 113 30.91 19.39 -10.41
C LYS A 113 31.07 20.92 -10.55
N LYS A 114 30.48 21.55 -11.56
CA LYS A 114 30.37 23.02 -11.66
C LYS A 114 28.90 23.43 -11.55
N ASP A 115 28.59 24.04 -10.41
CA ASP A 115 27.40 24.82 -10.06
C ASP A 115 26.04 24.10 -9.95
N PHE A 116 26.02 22.87 -9.42
CA PHE A 116 24.76 22.30 -8.93
C PHE A 116 24.40 22.88 -7.54
N ASP A 117 23.44 23.80 -7.49
CA ASP A 117 22.95 24.35 -6.21
C ASP A 117 21.96 23.39 -5.55
N ILE A 118 22.47 22.62 -4.58
CA ILE A 118 21.66 21.70 -3.77
C ILE A 118 20.51 22.38 -3.04
N LYS A 119 20.65 23.64 -2.62
CA LYS A 119 19.58 24.35 -1.91
C LYS A 119 18.42 24.64 -2.84
N ASP A 120 18.72 25.08 -4.05
CA ASP A 120 17.70 25.33 -5.07
C ASP A 120 17.04 24.02 -5.55
N PHE A 121 17.83 22.96 -5.76
CA PHE A 121 17.30 21.63 -6.08
C PHE A 121 16.32 21.12 -5.01
N VAL A 122 16.72 21.17 -3.74
CA VAL A 122 15.83 20.80 -2.61
C VAL A 122 14.60 21.70 -2.59
N LYS A 123 14.72 23.00 -2.85
CA LYS A 123 13.57 23.93 -2.92
C LYS A 123 12.56 23.50 -4.00
N ARG A 124 13.03 23.08 -5.18
CA ARG A 124 12.15 22.58 -6.27
C ARG A 124 11.42 21.31 -5.86
N ILE A 125 12.14 20.31 -5.35
CA ILE A 125 11.53 19.04 -4.90
C ILE A 125 10.52 19.28 -3.80
N ARG A 126 10.83 20.13 -2.82
CA ARG A 126 9.89 20.50 -1.75
C ARG A 126 8.60 21.11 -2.30
N LYS A 127 8.70 21.96 -3.34
CA LYS A 127 7.53 22.55 -4.01
C LYS A 127 6.71 21.46 -4.70
N VAL A 128 7.34 20.55 -5.44
CA VAL A 128 6.65 19.44 -6.11
C VAL A 128 6.00 18.50 -5.10
N TYR A 129 6.73 18.05 -4.09
CA TYR A 129 6.22 17.21 -3.00
C TYR A 129 5.00 17.84 -2.32
N LYS A 130 5.06 19.12 -1.96
CA LYS A 130 3.93 19.83 -1.34
C LYS A 130 2.71 19.93 -2.26
N ASN A 131 2.92 20.12 -3.56
CA ASN A 131 1.84 20.38 -4.51
C ASN A 131 1.20 19.11 -5.08
N THR A 132 1.95 18.01 -5.11
CA THR A 132 1.53 16.77 -5.78
C THR A 132 1.14 15.68 -4.81
N MET A 133 1.55 15.73 -3.54
CA MET A 133 1.14 14.73 -2.57
C MET A 133 -0.37 14.65 -2.40
N GLU A 134 -0.91 13.44 -2.57
CA GLU A 134 -2.30 13.14 -2.22
C GLU A 134 -2.40 12.82 -0.73
N SER A 135 -3.38 13.45 -0.06
CA SER A 135 -3.56 13.31 1.38
C SER A 135 -4.95 12.82 1.78
N GLY A 136 -5.86 12.62 0.82
CA GLY A 136 -7.21 12.12 1.06
C GLY A 136 -7.58 11.01 0.07
N PHE A 137 -7.42 9.75 0.47
CA PHE A 137 -7.83 8.61 -0.35
C PHE A 137 -8.38 7.45 0.48
N SER A 138 -9.28 6.66 -0.08
CA SER A 138 -9.68 5.35 0.43
C SER A 138 -9.34 4.26 -0.56
N VAL A 139 -8.64 3.23 -0.09
CA VAL A 139 -8.12 2.16 -0.94
C VAL A 139 -8.12 0.82 -0.22
N PRO A 140 -8.24 -0.30 -0.95
CA PRO A 140 -7.92 -1.62 -0.43
C PRO A 140 -6.46 -1.66 0.01
N PHE A 141 -6.20 -2.40 1.09
CA PHE A 141 -4.85 -2.64 1.57
C PHE A 141 -4.64 -4.11 1.90
N LYS A 142 -3.38 -4.52 1.83
CA LYS A 142 -2.91 -5.78 2.39
C LYS A 142 -1.76 -5.48 3.33
N ALA A 143 -1.85 -5.97 4.56
CA ALA A 143 -0.87 -5.68 5.59
C ALA A 143 -0.37 -6.97 6.23
N ARG A 144 0.95 -7.09 6.34
CA ARG A 144 1.67 -8.27 6.83
C ARG A 144 2.60 -7.84 7.96
N LYS A 145 2.54 -8.56 9.08
CA LYS A 145 3.40 -8.33 10.25
C LYS A 145 4.05 -9.64 10.64
N LEU A 146 5.36 -9.61 10.78
CA LEU A 146 6.13 -10.67 11.38
C LEU A 146 6.88 -10.12 12.59
N ASN A 147 6.67 -10.73 13.76
CA ASN A 147 7.34 -10.33 14.99
C ASN A 147 8.23 -11.47 15.47
N PHE A 148 9.37 -11.09 16.01
CA PHE A 148 10.30 -11.94 16.73
C PHE A 148 10.47 -11.30 18.10
N GLY A 149 10.55 -12.14 19.13
CA GLY A 149 10.81 -11.65 20.47
C GLY A 149 11.04 -12.79 21.44
N GLU A 150 11.25 -12.44 22.70
CA GLU A 150 11.45 -13.42 23.77
C GLU A 150 10.24 -14.35 23.96
N LYS A 151 9.05 -13.86 23.59
CA LYS A 151 7.79 -14.62 23.64
C LYS A 151 7.55 -15.49 22.40
N GLY A 152 8.51 -15.56 21.48
CA GLY A 152 8.42 -16.36 20.26
C GLY A 152 8.18 -15.53 19.01
N MET A 153 7.81 -16.23 17.94
CA MET A 153 7.56 -15.65 16.61
C MET A 153 6.07 -15.56 16.35
N GLY A 154 5.63 -14.48 15.71
CA GLY A 154 4.22 -14.26 15.43
C GLY A 154 4.00 -13.68 14.05
N TYR A 155 3.03 -14.23 13.33
CA TYR A 155 2.64 -13.76 12.00
C TYR A 155 1.18 -13.29 11.99
N THR A 156 0.95 -12.18 11.31
CA THR A 156 -0.37 -11.59 11.06
C THR A 156 -0.46 -11.12 9.62
N GLU A 157 -1.55 -11.48 8.95
CA GLU A 157 -1.89 -10.96 7.64
C GLU A 157 -3.34 -10.51 7.60
N LEU A 158 -3.54 -9.25 7.23
CA LEU A 158 -4.83 -8.58 7.15
C LEU A 158 -5.08 -8.12 5.72
N ASP A 159 -6.30 -8.29 5.24
CA ASP A 159 -6.81 -7.69 4.01
C ASP A 159 -8.01 -6.81 4.39
N GLY A 160 -8.05 -5.59 3.87
CA GLY A 160 -8.96 -4.58 4.35
C GLY A 160 -9.10 -3.38 3.43
N ARG A 161 -9.77 -2.33 3.93
CA ARG A 161 -9.82 -1.01 3.30
C ARG A 161 -9.43 0.07 4.30
N GLY A 162 -8.63 1.02 3.84
CA GLY A 162 -8.15 2.14 4.67
C GLY A 162 -8.77 3.46 4.23
N ILE A 163 -8.94 4.38 5.19
CA ILE A 163 -9.21 5.79 4.95
C ILE A 163 -7.96 6.57 5.35
N PHE A 164 -7.31 7.14 4.35
CA PHE A 164 -6.09 7.91 4.45
C PHE A 164 -6.41 9.37 4.24
N ALA A 165 -7.14 9.96 5.20
CA ALA A 165 -7.49 11.38 5.19
C ALA A 165 -6.30 12.29 5.51
N SER A 166 -5.20 11.71 5.99
CA SER A 166 -4.14 12.48 6.61
C SER A 166 -2.81 11.71 6.70
N LEU A 167 -2.53 10.76 5.80
CA LEU A 167 -1.28 9.97 5.85
C LEU A 167 -0.03 10.86 5.77
N LEU A 168 -0.20 12.12 5.34
CA LEU A 168 0.82 13.16 5.28
C LEU A 168 0.59 14.33 6.26
N ASN A 169 -0.32 14.19 7.21
CA ASN A 169 -0.63 15.23 8.20
C ASN A 169 0.58 15.51 9.09
N THR A 170 0.72 16.76 9.51
CA THR A 170 1.72 17.16 10.51
C THR A 170 1.30 16.78 11.93
N LYS A 171 0.03 16.40 12.13
CA LYS A 171 -0.49 15.86 13.39
C LYS A 171 -0.11 14.39 13.50
N ILE A 172 0.92 14.13 14.30
CA ILE A 172 1.57 12.82 14.52
C ILE A 172 0.57 11.72 14.94
N PHE A 173 -0.54 12.08 15.58
CA PHE A 173 -1.50 11.15 16.18
C PHE A 173 -2.74 10.88 15.33
N ASP A 174 -2.89 11.52 14.18
CA ASP A 174 -4.00 11.24 13.27
C ASP A 174 -3.64 10.00 12.42
N MET A 175 -3.89 8.82 12.99
CA MET A 175 -3.70 7.54 12.32
C MET A 175 -4.73 7.36 11.19
N PRO A 176 -4.34 6.76 10.05
CA PRO A 176 -5.33 6.29 9.10
C PRO A 176 -6.35 5.37 9.76
N THR A 177 -7.58 5.40 9.29
CA THR A 177 -8.60 4.46 9.75
C THR A 177 -8.49 3.19 8.92
N PHE A 178 -8.22 2.05 9.55
CA PHE A 178 -8.21 0.75 8.88
C PHE A 178 -9.51 0.02 9.20
N ILE A 179 -10.08 -0.66 8.22
CA ILE A 179 -11.18 -1.60 8.39
C ILE A 179 -10.72 -2.93 7.83
N VAL A 180 -10.69 -3.96 8.68
CA VAL A 180 -10.26 -5.30 8.29
C VAL A 180 -11.44 -6.06 7.70
N CYS A 181 -11.25 -6.75 6.56
CA CYS A 181 -12.28 -7.60 5.95
C CYS A 181 -11.94 -9.10 6.10
N GLN A 182 -10.66 -9.43 6.09
CA GLN A 182 -10.14 -10.78 6.22
C GLN A 182 -8.86 -10.76 7.07
N ALA A 183 -8.66 -11.81 7.85
CA ALA A 183 -7.47 -11.96 8.66
C ALA A 183 -7.02 -13.43 8.70
N ARG A 184 -5.71 -13.65 8.85
CA ARG A 184 -5.13 -14.92 9.27
C ARG A 184 -3.92 -14.68 10.17
N PHE A 185 -3.70 -15.60 11.11
CA PHE A 185 -2.69 -15.48 12.15
C PHE A 185 -2.07 -16.83 12.47
N ILE A 186 -0.84 -16.86 12.96
CA ILE A 186 -0.22 -18.08 13.52
C ILE A 186 -0.13 -17.95 15.05
N GLU A 187 0.51 -16.89 15.52
CA GLU A 187 0.74 -16.58 16.93
C GLU A 187 0.68 -15.07 17.11
N VAL A 188 -0.33 -14.58 17.84
CA VAL A 188 -0.60 -13.14 18.01
C VAL A 188 -0.97 -12.86 19.46
N ALA A 189 -0.21 -11.97 20.09
CA ALA A 189 -0.49 -11.52 21.46
C ALA A 189 -1.60 -10.45 21.49
N TYR A 190 -1.64 -9.57 20.49
CA TYR A 190 -2.66 -8.55 20.31
C TYR A 190 -2.68 -8.16 18.81
N PRO A 191 -3.82 -8.27 18.10
CA PRO A 191 -3.93 -7.83 16.72
C PRO A 191 -4.07 -6.31 16.72
N ASP A 192 -2.97 -5.61 17.00
CA ASP A 192 -2.85 -4.20 16.64
C ASP A 192 -2.87 -4.16 15.11
N PRO A 193 -3.89 -3.55 14.47
CA PRO A 193 -4.04 -3.53 13.01
C PRO A 193 -3.07 -2.53 12.37
N PHE A 194 -1.83 -2.52 12.85
CA PHE A 194 -0.66 -1.75 12.43
C PHE A 194 -0.55 -0.34 13.03
N SER A 195 0.07 -0.22 14.21
CA SER A 195 0.56 1.08 14.72
C SER A 195 1.64 1.66 13.80
N LEU A 196 1.20 2.46 12.82
CA LEU A 196 2.06 3.34 12.02
C LEU A 196 2.49 4.59 12.80
N SER A 197 2.41 4.61 14.14
CA SER A 197 2.75 5.79 14.94
C SER A 197 4.16 6.32 14.67
N LYS A 198 5.15 5.42 14.51
CA LYS A 198 6.53 5.78 14.16
C LYS A 198 6.65 6.32 12.74
N TYR A 199 5.95 5.70 11.80
CA TYR A 199 5.86 6.16 10.41
C TYR A 199 5.20 7.55 10.33
N ASN A 200 4.05 7.75 10.97
CA ASN A 200 3.37 9.05 11.04
C ASN A 200 4.30 10.12 11.63
N PHE A 201 5.07 9.76 12.65
CA PHE A 201 6.04 10.66 13.23
C PHE A 201 7.17 11.03 12.26
N TYR A 202 7.67 10.08 11.46
CA TYR A 202 8.59 10.37 10.36
C TYR A 202 7.96 11.34 9.36
N ILE A 203 6.76 11.04 8.87
CA ILE A 203 6.08 11.85 7.87
C ILE A 203 5.71 13.25 8.36
N ALA A 204 5.36 13.41 9.64
CA ALA A 204 5.14 14.72 10.25
C ALA A 204 6.43 15.55 10.31
N ASN A 205 7.58 14.89 10.34
CA ASN A 205 8.91 15.49 10.43
C ASN A 205 9.75 15.34 9.16
N HIS A 206 9.10 15.00 8.04
CA HIS A 206 9.73 14.64 6.79
C HIS A 206 10.83 15.63 6.37
N PRO A 207 11.97 15.17 5.80
CA PRO A 207 13.06 16.06 5.40
C PRO A 207 12.63 17.16 4.41
N LEU A 208 11.69 16.86 3.51
CA LEU A 208 11.13 17.86 2.60
C LEU A 208 10.13 18.83 3.27
N LYS A 209 9.61 18.52 4.45
CA LYS A 209 8.79 19.45 5.25
C LYS A 209 9.67 20.31 6.14
N LYS A 210 10.58 19.69 6.89
CA LYS A 210 11.47 20.34 7.88
C LYS A 210 12.91 20.52 7.36
N SER A 211 13.10 20.92 6.10
CA SER A 211 14.43 20.87 5.46
C SER A 211 15.54 21.64 6.19
N SER A 212 15.22 22.67 6.99
CA SER A 212 16.21 23.38 7.81
C SER A 212 16.84 22.51 8.92
N TYR A 213 16.24 21.37 9.24
CA TYR A 213 16.73 20.39 10.20
C TYR A 213 17.65 19.35 9.58
N TYR A 214 17.79 19.31 8.26
CA TYR A 214 18.48 18.25 7.53
C TYR A 214 19.60 18.80 6.64
N ASN A 215 20.72 18.07 6.60
CA ASN A 215 21.74 18.21 5.57
C ASN A 215 21.28 17.41 4.35
N PHE A 216 21.55 17.92 3.16
CA PHE A 216 21.24 17.26 1.90
C PHE A 216 22.48 17.21 1.02
N TRP A 217 22.62 16.13 0.28
CA TRP A 217 23.63 15.97 -0.77
C TRP A 217 23.10 15.00 -1.82
N LEU A 218 23.66 15.07 -3.02
CA LEU A 218 23.38 14.11 -4.07
C LEU A 218 24.43 13.01 -4.07
N GLU A 219 23.97 11.79 -4.35
CA GLU A 219 24.82 10.70 -4.81
C GLU A 219 24.75 10.58 -6.33
N ALA A 220 25.47 9.59 -6.89
CA ALA A 220 25.34 9.27 -8.30
C ALA A 220 23.89 8.96 -8.64
N THR A 221 23.45 9.35 -9.84
CA THR A 221 22.13 8.97 -10.34
C THR A 221 22.05 7.46 -10.41
N GLU A 222 20.91 6.91 -9.99
CA GLU A 222 20.65 5.48 -10.05
C GLU A 222 19.60 5.19 -11.13
N ASN A 223 19.83 4.15 -11.92
CA ASN A 223 18.87 3.67 -12.90
C ASN A 223 17.98 2.60 -12.27
N ILE A 224 16.67 2.85 -12.24
CA ILE A 224 15.66 1.90 -11.79
C ILE A 224 14.71 1.66 -12.97
N ASN A 225 14.56 0.41 -13.42
CA ASN A 225 13.73 0.03 -14.57
C ASN A 225 14.06 0.82 -15.87
N GLY A 226 15.36 1.01 -16.17
CA GLY A 226 15.79 1.74 -17.37
C GLY A 226 15.56 3.27 -17.30
N LYS A 227 15.08 3.77 -16.16
CA LYS A 227 14.84 5.19 -15.92
C LYS A 227 15.82 5.74 -14.89
N ALA A 228 16.44 6.86 -15.20
CA ALA A 228 17.36 7.55 -14.30
C ALA A 228 16.61 8.31 -13.22
N TYR A 229 17.13 8.23 -11.99
CA TYR A 229 16.65 8.98 -10.84
C TYR A 229 17.80 9.74 -10.18
N TRP A 230 17.51 10.96 -9.76
CA TRP A 230 18.37 11.66 -8.81
C TRP A 230 18.25 11.00 -7.44
N VAL A 231 19.39 10.72 -6.80
CA VAL A 231 19.45 10.17 -5.45
C VAL A 231 19.80 11.29 -4.47
N LEU A 232 18.77 11.81 -3.80
CA LEU A 232 18.92 12.83 -2.77
C LEU A 232 19.04 12.17 -1.39
N CYS A 233 20.22 12.27 -0.82
CA CYS A 233 20.49 11.79 0.52
C CYS A 233 20.25 12.90 1.55
N TYR A 234 19.84 12.50 2.75
CA TYR A 234 19.66 13.42 3.85
C TYR A 234 20.14 12.86 5.18
N LYS A 235 20.53 13.76 6.08
CA LYS A 235 20.88 13.45 7.46
C LYS A 235 20.46 14.55 8.41
N LEU A 236 19.86 14.18 9.53
CA LEU A 236 19.41 15.10 10.56
C LEU A 236 20.60 15.84 11.18
N LYS A 237 20.50 17.18 11.26
CA LYS A 237 21.52 18.03 11.87
C LYS A 237 21.29 18.27 13.36
N LYS A 238 20.02 18.23 13.80
CA LYS A 238 19.61 18.57 15.16
C LYS A 238 18.40 17.76 15.60
N LYS A 239 18.34 17.43 16.89
CA LYS A 239 17.21 16.76 17.54
C LYS A 239 15.88 17.42 17.14
N ILE A 240 14.90 16.60 16.82
CA ILE A 240 13.52 17.04 16.60
C ILE A 240 12.69 16.58 17.80
N VAL A 241 11.98 17.53 18.40
CA VAL A 241 11.04 17.30 19.49
C VAL A 241 9.67 17.74 19.02
N ASN A 242 8.69 16.88 19.19
CA ASN A 242 7.28 17.16 18.94
C ASN A 242 6.49 16.66 20.16
N GLU A 243 5.85 17.59 20.88
CA GLU A 243 5.15 17.30 22.12
C GLU A 243 6.05 16.51 23.10
N THR A 244 5.64 15.33 23.52
CA THR A 244 6.39 14.46 24.45
C THR A 244 7.38 13.52 23.75
N ARG A 245 7.41 13.51 22.40
CA ARG A 245 8.18 12.55 21.61
C ARG A 245 9.37 13.21 20.91
N TYR A 246 10.46 12.46 20.69
CA TYR A 246 11.63 13.00 19.99
C TYR A 246 12.43 11.95 19.22
N PHE A 247 13.27 12.43 18.30
CA PHE A 247 14.31 11.64 17.66
C PHE A 247 15.59 12.47 17.49
N ILE A 248 16.72 11.80 17.63
CA ILE A 248 18.07 12.40 17.57
C ILE A 248 18.85 12.00 16.32
N HIS A 249 18.43 10.92 15.66
CA HIS A 249 19.00 10.47 14.40
C HIS A 249 17.90 10.21 13.40
N SER A 250 18.09 10.74 12.20
CA SER A 250 17.30 10.40 11.03
C SER A 250 18.16 10.60 9.79
N GLU A 251 18.22 9.59 8.95
CA GLU A 251 18.91 9.65 7.66
C GLU A 251 18.17 8.80 6.64
N GLY A 252 18.54 8.93 5.38
CA GLY A 252 17.89 8.20 4.31
C GLY A 252 18.21 8.75 2.93
N LYS A 253 17.53 8.17 1.93
CA LYS A 253 17.67 8.50 0.52
C LYS A 253 16.29 8.65 -0.12
N MET A 254 16.20 9.53 -1.10
CA MET A 254 15.00 9.75 -1.91
C MET A 254 15.38 9.62 -3.39
N TRP A 255 14.66 8.78 -4.11
CA TRP A 255 14.79 8.64 -5.56
C TRP A 255 13.77 9.56 -6.22
N ILE A 256 14.29 10.55 -6.96
CA ILE A 256 13.53 11.62 -7.56
C ILE A 256 13.61 11.51 -9.08
N ASP A 257 12.44 11.48 -9.69
CA ASP A 257 12.26 11.49 -11.13
C ASP A 257 12.95 12.70 -11.77
N CYS A 258 13.84 12.45 -12.72
CA CYS A 258 14.66 13.49 -13.35
C CYS A 258 13.85 14.54 -14.12
N ASP A 259 12.68 14.17 -14.65
CA ASP A 259 11.87 15.04 -15.51
C ASP A 259 10.84 15.84 -14.69
N SER A 260 10.19 15.19 -13.74
CA SER A 260 9.05 15.72 -13.00
C SER A 260 9.37 16.17 -11.58
N TYR A 261 10.57 15.87 -11.06
CA TYR A 261 10.99 16.12 -9.67
C TYR A 261 10.10 15.46 -8.62
N LYS A 262 9.31 14.47 -9.03
CA LYS A 262 8.44 13.69 -8.16
C LYS A 262 9.22 12.57 -7.49
N LEU A 263 8.84 12.23 -6.26
CA LEU A 263 9.43 11.10 -5.54
C LEU A 263 8.86 9.81 -6.10
N SER A 264 9.72 8.82 -6.30
CA SER A 264 9.34 7.46 -6.66
C SER A 264 9.52 6.50 -5.48
N LYS A 265 10.63 6.64 -4.76
CA LYS A 265 10.98 5.80 -3.62
C LYS A 265 11.70 6.62 -2.56
N GLU A 266 11.52 6.25 -1.30
CA GLU A 266 12.34 6.72 -0.19
C GLU A 266 12.76 5.54 0.67
N CYS A 267 13.96 5.62 1.24
CA CYS A 267 14.35 4.79 2.37
C CYS A 267 14.76 5.69 3.54
N PHE A 268 14.45 5.26 4.75
CA PHE A 268 14.72 6.03 5.95
C PHE A 268 15.18 5.15 7.10
N SER A 269 15.97 5.73 7.98
CA SER A 269 16.35 5.16 9.28
C SER A 269 16.17 6.23 10.36
N ILE A 270 15.55 5.89 11.48
CA ILE A 270 15.22 6.81 12.58
C ILE A 270 15.46 6.13 13.92
N ALA A 271 16.30 6.75 14.75
CA ALA A 271 16.43 6.37 16.15
C ALA A 271 15.46 7.19 16.99
N PHE A 272 14.40 6.54 17.44
CA PHE A 272 13.30 7.16 18.17
C PHE A 272 13.50 7.00 19.67
N GLU A 273 13.53 8.13 20.39
CA GLU A 273 13.68 8.22 21.86
C GLU A 273 14.80 7.37 22.46
N GLU A 274 15.84 7.05 21.70
CA GLU A 274 16.92 6.13 22.13
C GLU A 274 16.41 4.73 22.55
N LYS A 275 15.16 4.41 22.24
CA LYS A 275 14.50 3.15 22.62
C LYS A 275 14.31 2.22 21.44
N SER A 276 14.11 2.76 20.25
CA SER A 276 13.82 1.94 19.07
C SER A 276 14.43 2.50 17.81
N LEU A 277 14.92 1.63 16.95
CA LEU A 277 15.29 1.93 15.57
C LEU A 277 14.12 1.60 14.65
N VAL A 278 13.82 2.49 13.71
CA VAL A 278 12.88 2.24 12.63
C VAL A 278 13.58 2.45 11.31
N GLU A 279 13.65 1.41 10.50
CA GLU A 279 14.23 1.43 9.15
C GLU A 279 13.15 1.04 8.17
N GLY A 280 12.99 1.76 7.07
CA GLY A 280 11.92 1.44 6.13
C GLY A 280 12.04 2.06 4.77
N ASP A 281 11.15 1.62 3.89
CA ASP A 281 10.97 2.10 2.53
C ASP A 281 9.55 2.58 2.32
N ILE A 282 9.41 3.61 1.49
CA ILE A 282 8.13 4.15 1.03
C ILE A 282 8.18 4.23 -0.48
N PHE A 283 7.15 3.74 -1.14
CA PHE A 283 7.00 3.81 -2.58
C PHE A 283 5.83 4.69 -2.95
N TYR A 284 5.98 5.39 -4.06
CA TYR A 284 5.01 6.35 -4.56
C TYR A 284 4.64 6.04 -6.01
N THR A 285 3.35 6.12 -6.29
CA THR A 285 2.81 6.02 -7.65
C THR A 285 2.28 7.39 -8.10
N PRO A 286 2.71 7.91 -9.26
CA PRO A 286 2.13 9.10 -9.85
C PRO A 286 0.79 8.79 -10.54
N ILE A 287 -0.30 9.44 -10.13
CA ILE A 287 -1.64 9.28 -10.73
C ILE A 287 -2.27 10.67 -10.93
N ASP A 288 -2.71 10.97 -12.16
CA ASP A 288 -3.35 12.24 -12.53
C ASP A 288 -2.58 13.49 -12.04
N GLY A 289 -1.24 13.41 -12.08
CA GLY A 289 -0.36 14.49 -11.63
C GLY A 289 -0.02 14.47 -10.13
N TYR A 290 -0.68 13.64 -9.32
CA TYR A 290 -0.47 13.51 -7.88
C TYR A 290 0.45 12.34 -7.54
N LEU A 291 1.09 12.39 -6.37
CA LEU A 291 1.89 11.31 -5.78
C LEU A 291 1.10 10.66 -4.65
N ILE A 292 0.96 9.35 -4.72
CA ILE A 292 0.20 8.57 -3.73
C ILE A 292 1.12 7.49 -3.20
N THR A 293 1.17 7.34 -1.89
CA THR A 293 1.89 6.23 -1.27
C THR A 293 1.17 4.93 -1.61
N ASN A 294 1.86 4.01 -2.27
CA ASN A 294 1.30 2.71 -2.66
C ASN A 294 1.90 1.54 -1.87
N LYS A 295 3.08 1.70 -1.27
CA LYS A 295 3.69 0.67 -0.42
C LYS A 295 4.51 1.30 0.69
N ILE A 296 4.44 0.70 1.88
CA ILE A 296 5.25 1.06 3.05
C ILE A 296 5.79 -0.24 3.64
N SER A 297 7.10 -0.35 3.77
CA SER A 297 7.75 -1.43 4.53
C SER A 297 8.63 -0.85 5.61
N PHE A 298 8.61 -1.39 6.81
CA PHE A 298 9.57 -1.00 7.83
C PHE A 298 9.83 -2.11 8.85
N THR A 299 11.04 -2.04 9.40
CA THR A 299 11.51 -2.85 10.51
C THR A 299 11.58 -1.97 11.75
N LEU A 300 10.96 -2.42 12.82
CA LEU A 300 11.07 -1.84 14.16
C LEU A 300 11.98 -2.74 15.00
N LYS A 301 13.07 -2.19 15.54
CA LYS A 301 13.96 -2.88 16.49
C LYS A 301 13.90 -2.17 17.82
N ASN A 302 13.63 -2.88 18.91
CA ASN A 302 13.72 -2.32 20.25
C ASN A 302 15.17 -2.44 20.76
N TYR A 303 15.77 -1.35 21.25
CA TYR A 303 17.12 -1.39 21.82
C TYR A 303 17.14 -2.00 23.22
N GLN A 304 16.05 -1.89 23.97
CA GLN A 304 15.94 -2.44 25.33
C GLN A 304 15.76 -3.95 25.33
N SER A 305 15.18 -4.50 24.26
CA SER A 305 15.08 -5.94 24.03
C SER A 305 15.80 -6.28 22.73
N LYS A 306 17.04 -6.78 22.82
CA LYS A 306 17.87 -7.13 21.65
C LYS A 306 17.21 -8.16 20.72
N ARG A 307 16.12 -8.81 21.15
CA ARG A 307 15.41 -9.85 20.42
C ARG A 307 14.07 -9.40 19.85
N ASP A 308 13.53 -8.26 20.28
CA ASP A 308 12.22 -7.79 19.82
C ASP A 308 12.36 -7.00 18.51
N ILE A 309 12.03 -7.68 17.41
CA ILE A 309 12.04 -7.13 16.05
C ILE A 309 10.67 -7.35 15.44
N ALA A 310 10.13 -6.31 14.80
CA ALA A 310 8.92 -6.42 14.00
C ALA A 310 9.20 -5.97 12.57
N HIS A 311 8.89 -6.82 11.61
CA HIS A 311 8.85 -6.48 10.19
C HIS A 311 7.40 -6.24 9.80
N ILE A 312 7.15 -5.10 9.16
CA ILE A 312 5.83 -4.65 8.74
C ILE A 312 5.86 -4.31 7.26
N LEU A 313 4.86 -4.79 6.53
CA LEU A 313 4.65 -4.47 5.14
C LEU A 313 3.19 -4.11 4.90
N LEU A 314 2.95 -2.96 4.29
CA LEU A 314 1.63 -2.49 3.86
C LEU A 314 1.66 -2.19 2.36
N ASP A 315 0.80 -2.85 1.63
CA ASP A 315 0.54 -2.59 0.21
C ASP A 315 -0.84 -1.92 0.07
N PHE A 316 -0.91 -0.88 -0.74
CA PHE A 316 -2.13 -0.15 -1.06
C PHE A 316 -2.45 -0.30 -2.55
N TYR A 317 -3.64 -0.78 -2.85
CA TYR A 317 -4.07 -1.04 -4.22
C TYR A 317 -4.80 0.19 -4.76
N ILE A 318 -4.05 1.11 -5.38
CA ILE A 318 -4.55 2.41 -5.82
C ILE A 318 -5.16 2.32 -7.24
N PRO A 319 -6.46 2.63 -7.44
CA PRO A 319 -7.04 2.73 -8.79
C PRO A 319 -6.39 3.83 -9.64
N GLN A 320 -6.32 3.67 -10.97
CA GLN A 320 -5.80 4.74 -11.87
C GLN A 320 -6.67 5.97 -11.92
N ASN A 321 -7.99 5.78 -11.85
CA ASN A 321 -8.89 6.92 -11.90
C ASN A 321 -8.90 7.56 -10.51
N ARG A 322 -8.33 8.77 -10.42
CA ARG A 322 -8.28 9.53 -9.17
C ARG A 322 -9.63 9.75 -8.52
N GLN A 323 -10.71 9.77 -9.29
CA GLN A 323 -12.06 9.94 -8.75
C GLN A 323 -12.55 8.72 -7.97
N LEU A 324 -12.03 7.52 -8.24
CA LEU A 324 -12.48 6.28 -7.59
C LEU A 324 -12.03 6.18 -6.13
N TYR A 325 -10.83 6.65 -5.80
CA TYR A 325 -10.30 6.57 -4.43
C TYR A 325 -10.48 7.87 -3.61
N LYS A 326 -10.88 8.97 -4.24
CA LYS A 326 -11.14 10.24 -3.54
C LYS A 326 -12.34 10.19 -2.60
N ASN A 327 -13.31 9.33 -2.92
CA ASN A 327 -14.44 9.09 -2.04
C ASN A 327 -13.93 8.30 -0.84
N LEU A 328 -13.75 8.99 0.30
CA LEU A 328 -13.21 8.40 1.51
C LEU A 328 -14.10 7.31 2.10
N VAL A 329 -15.39 7.32 1.77
CA VAL A 329 -16.34 6.28 2.16
C VAL A 329 -16.86 5.64 0.89
N THR A 330 -16.56 4.36 0.69
CA THR A 330 -17.03 3.58 -0.45
C THR A 330 -18.00 2.48 0.00
N PRO A 331 -18.88 1.99 -0.88
CA PRO A 331 -19.78 0.88 -0.55
C PRO A 331 -19.04 -0.36 -0.04
N GLU A 332 -17.85 -0.65 -0.59
CA GLU A 332 -17.04 -1.80 -0.19
C GLU A 332 -16.41 -1.60 1.20
N LEU A 333 -16.07 -0.36 1.58
CA LEU A 333 -15.61 -0.05 2.94
C LEU A 333 -16.71 -0.32 3.94
N LEU A 334 -17.94 0.10 3.64
CA LEU A 334 -19.11 -0.15 4.48
C LEU A 334 -19.40 -1.65 4.59
N ALA A 335 -19.41 -2.38 3.46
CA ALA A 335 -19.58 -3.82 3.45
C ALA A 335 -18.53 -4.54 4.31
N CYS A 336 -17.27 -4.14 4.19
CA CYS A 336 -16.17 -4.65 5.01
C CYS A 336 -16.38 -4.36 6.50
N SER A 337 -16.81 -3.15 6.86
CA SER A 337 -17.03 -2.76 8.27
C SER A 337 -18.14 -3.53 8.99
N ARG A 338 -19.06 -4.14 8.23
CA ARG A 338 -20.17 -4.97 8.72
C ARG A 338 -19.81 -6.46 8.77
N LYS A 339 -18.69 -6.85 8.17
CA LYS A 339 -18.29 -8.24 8.09
C LYS A 339 -17.69 -8.71 9.41
N LYS A 340 -18.20 -9.82 9.94
CA LYS A 340 -17.59 -10.53 11.06
C LYS A 340 -16.26 -11.13 10.64
N ILE A 341 -15.22 -10.90 11.41
CA ILE A 341 -13.87 -11.37 11.09
C ILE A 341 -13.68 -12.78 11.64
N VAL A 342 -13.42 -13.71 10.74
CA VAL A 342 -13.10 -15.11 11.02
C VAL A 342 -12.06 -15.59 10.00
N TYR A 343 -11.42 -16.72 10.28
CA TYR A 343 -10.60 -17.36 9.27
C TYR A 343 -11.49 -17.89 8.13
N ASP A 344 -11.20 -17.44 6.91
CA ASP A 344 -11.91 -17.84 5.69
C ASP A 344 -10.96 -18.63 4.79
N LYS A 345 -11.04 -19.95 4.86
CA LYS A 345 -10.15 -20.86 4.13
C LYS A 345 -10.25 -20.65 2.62
N ASP A 346 -11.46 -20.53 2.08
CA ASP A 346 -11.70 -20.41 0.64
C ASP A 346 -11.18 -19.08 0.10
N TYR A 347 -11.23 -18.02 0.92
CA TYR A 347 -10.57 -16.77 0.60
C TYR A 347 -9.04 -16.93 0.55
N TRP A 348 -8.45 -17.48 1.62
CA TRP A 348 -7.00 -17.56 1.76
C TRP A 348 -6.34 -18.58 0.84
N GLN A 349 -7.06 -19.58 0.36
CA GLN A 349 -6.59 -20.49 -0.71
C GLN A 349 -6.28 -19.77 -2.02
N LYS A 350 -6.95 -18.64 -2.28
CA LYS A 350 -6.66 -17.80 -3.46
C LYS A 350 -5.41 -16.93 -3.27
N TYR A 351 -4.90 -16.86 -2.04
CA TYR A 351 -3.74 -16.06 -1.64
C TYR A 351 -2.77 -16.90 -0.80
N PRO A 352 -2.21 -17.99 -1.37
CA PRO A 352 -1.23 -18.80 -0.65
C PRO A 352 0.01 -17.97 -0.33
N ILE A 353 0.67 -18.31 0.78
CA ILE A 353 2.01 -17.80 1.07
C ILE A 353 2.97 -18.66 0.26
N GLU A 354 3.68 -18.04 -0.68
CA GLU A 354 4.58 -18.77 -1.57
C GLU A 354 5.99 -18.88 -0.99
N GLU A 355 6.77 -19.85 -1.47
CA GLU A 355 8.14 -20.06 -0.97
C GLU A 355 9.07 -18.88 -1.22
N GLY A 356 8.81 -18.12 -2.28
CA GLY A 356 9.51 -16.87 -2.60
C GLY A 356 9.01 -15.66 -1.82
N SER A 357 7.97 -15.81 -0.99
CA SER A 357 7.37 -14.70 -0.25
C SER A 357 8.35 -14.05 0.71
N TRP A 358 8.11 -12.76 0.96
CA TRP A 358 8.79 -12.03 2.00
C TRP A 358 8.64 -12.73 3.37
N HIS A 359 9.78 -13.13 3.91
CA HIS A 359 9.93 -13.91 5.14
C HIS A 359 9.24 -15.28 5.17
N TYR A 360 9.12 -15.98 4.04
CA TYR A 360 8.52 -17.33 3.99
C TYR A 360 9.11 -18.28 5.04
N LYS A 361 10.45 -18.33 5.13
CA LYS A 361 11.16 -19.23 6.04
C LYS A 361 10.82 -18.93 7.49
N GLU A 362 10.75 -17.66 7.85
CA GLU A 362 10.42 -17.25 9.21
C GLU A 362 8.92 -17.48 9.51
N ILE A 363 8.03 -17.35 8.53
CA ILE A 363 6.62 -17.72 8.71
C ILE A 363 6.48 -19.23 8.95
N LEU A 364 7.24 -20.07 8.22
CA LEU A 364 7.30 -21.51 8.48
C LEU A 364 7.84 -21.81 9.89
N LEU A 365 8.87 -21.09 10.33
CA LEU A 365 9.39 -21.23 11.70
C LEU A 365 8.32 -20.87 12.74
N ALA A 366 7.50 -19.85 12.49
CA ALA A 366 6.38 -19.51 13.36
C ALA A 366 5.31 -20.61 13.38
N ALA A 367 5.08 -21.31 12.27
CA ALA A 367 4.15 -22.45 12.20
C ALA A 367 4.63 -23.70 12.95
N GLY A 368 5.94 -23.79 13.25
CA GLY A 368 6.52 -24.91 13.98
C GLY A 368 6.45 -26.22 13.18
N SER A 369 5.89 -27.28 13.79
CA SER A 369 5.73 -28.59 13.14
C SER A 369 4.49 -28.71 12.25
N SER A 370 3.64 -27.68 12.21
CA SER A 370 2.41 -27.68 11.40
C SER A 370 2.69 -27.17 9.98
N THR A 371 1.90 -27.62 9.01
CA THR A 371 1.82 -26.91 7.72
C THR A 371 1.25 -25.51 7.94
N LEU A 372 1.54 -24.56 7.04
CA LEU A 372 0.97 -23.20 7.13
C LEU A 372 -0.56 -23.22 7.19
N THR A 373 -1.20 -24.05 6.36
CA THR A 373 -2.67 -24.22 6.36
C THR A 373 -3.18 -24.65 7.73
N GLN A 374 -2.57 -25.66 8.35
CA GLN A 374 -2.96 -26.14 9.68
C GLN A 374 -2.74 -25.06 10.75
N ALA A 375 -1.62 -24.33 10.68
CA ALA A 375 -1.32 -23.26 11.62
C ALA A 375 -2.35 -22.10 11.55
N PHE A 376 -2.87 -21.79 10.36
CA PHE A 376 -3.91 -20.78 10.17
C PHE A 376 -5.32 -21.25 10.54
N GLU A 377 -5.64 -22.52 10.34
CA GLU A 377 -6.93 -23.11 10.71
C GLU A 377 -7.08 -23.26 12.23
N ALA A 378 -5.98 -23.49 12.94
CA ALA A 378 -5.94 -23.65 14.39
C ALA A 378 -4.89 -22.71 15.03
N PRO A 379 -5.08 -21.37 14.96
CA PRO A 379 -4.13 -20.44 15.52
C PRO A 379 -4.11 -20.56 17.05
N LYS A 380 -2.94 -20.37 17.67
CA LYS A 380 -2.79 -20.48 19.12
C LYS A 380 -3.69 -19.51 19.90
N ASN A 381 -3.96 -18.33 19.34
CA ASN A 381 -4.81 -17.32 19.95
C ASN A 381 -6.02 -16.98 19.05
N THR A 382 -7.15 -17.63 19.33
CA THR A 382 -8.40 -17.41 18.59
C THR A 382 -9.15 -16.14 19.03
N THR A 383 -8.77 -15.49 20.15
CA THR A 383 -9.43 -14.24 20.59
C THR A 383 -9.11 -13.06 19.67
N ALA A 384 -8.02 -13.14 18.91
CA ALA A 384 -7.58 -12.10 17.99
C ALA A 384 -8.67 -11.69 16.98
N TYR A 385 -9.48 -12.65 16.49
CA TYR A 385 -10.61 -12.36 15.60
C TYR A 385 -11.66 -11.47 16.26
N LYS A 386 -12.02 -11.76 17.52
CA LYS A 386 -12.97 -10.96 18.30
C LYS A 386 -12.42 -9.56 18.59
N GLU A 387 -11.13 -9.44 18.84
CA GLU A 387 -10.46 -8.15 19.05
C GLU A 387 -10.48 -7.28 17.79
N LEU A 388 -10.34 -7.88 16.60
CA LEU A 388 -10.52 -7.18 15.33
C LEU A 388 -11.98 -6.75 15.09
N ASP A 389 -12.97 -7.57 15.45
CA ASP A 389 -14.38 -7.18 15.39
C ASP A 389 -14.62 -5.92 16.25
N VAL A 390 -14.10 -5.89 17.48
CA VAL A 390 -14.18 -4.73 18.37
C VAL A 390 -13.44 -3.52 17.78
N TYR A 391 -12.29 -3.73 17.17
CA TYR A 391 -11.55 -2.66 16.48
C TYR A 391 -12.35 -2.05 15.33
N ASN A 392 -12.93 -2.88 14.44
CA ASN A 392 -13.76 -2.42 13.33
C ASN A 392 -14.96 -1.60 13.84
N LYS A 393 -15.64 -2.05 14.91
CA LYS A 393 -16.73 -1.31 15.55
C LYS A 393 -16.29 0.09 16.00
N ARG A 394 -15.14 0.20 16.69
CA ARG A 394 -14.58 1.50 17.12
C ARG A 394 -14.27 2.42 15.92
N CYS A 395 -13.89 1.84 14.78
CA CYS A 395 -13.58 2.60 13.57
C CYS A 395 -14.81 3.12 12.82
N LYS A 396 -16.01 2.56 13.04
CA LYS A 396 -17.26 3.05 12.42
C LYS A 396 -17.52 4.54 12.69
N GLY A 397 -17.19 5.01 13.90
CA GLY A 397 -17.28 6.42 14.24
C GLY A 397 -16.37 7.32 13.40
N ALA A 398 -15.18 6.84 13.02
CA ALA A 398 -14.26 7.54 12.13
C ALA A 398 -14.75 7.53 10.67
N ILE A 399 -15.27 6.40 10.18
CA ILE A 399 -15.91 6.30 8.85
C ILE A 399 -17.04 7.32 8.73
N LYS A 400 -17.92 7.40 9.73
CA LYS A 400 -19.03 8.36 9.77
C LYS A 400 -18.56 9.81 9.68
N ARG A 401 -17.46 10.17 10.36
CA ARG A 401 -16.87 11.52 10.27
C ARG A 401 -16.29 11.82 8.88
N ALA A 402 -15.79 10.79 8.19
CA ALA A 402 -15.22 10.91 6.85
C ALA A 402 -16.29 10.96 5.73
N SER A 403 -17.50 10.41 5.95
CA SER A 403 -18.59 10.48 4.96
C SER A 403 -19.01 11.91 4.70
N SER A 404 -19.26 12.26 3.44
CA SER A 404 -19.77 13.57 3.01
C SER A 404 -21.30 13.63 2.98
N SER A 405 -22.01 12.49 2.97
CA SER A 405 -23.47 12.41 2.87
C SER A 405 -24.16 12.49 4.24
N LYS A 406 -25.17 13.36 4.36
CA LYS A 406 -25.97 13.50 5.59
C LYS A 406 -26.80 12.25 5.89
N GLU A 407 -27.19 11.51 4.87
CA GLU A 407 -28.01 10.30 4.96
C GLU A 407 -27.17 9.10 5.43
N GLU A 408 -26.01 8.86 4.81
CA GLU A 408 -25.04 7.86 5.27
C GLU A 408 -24.61 8.11 6.72
N ARG A 409 -24.39 9.37 7.09
CA ARG A 409 -24.08 9.77 8.48
C ARG A 409 -25.20 9.43 9.45
N ARG A 410 -26.47 9.47 9.02
CA ARG A 410 -27.64 9.13 9.85
C ARG A 410 -27.78 7.62 9.99
N GLU A 411 -27.59 6.86 8.93
CA GLU A 411 -27.63 5.39 8.96
C GLU A 411 -26.52 4.83 9.85
N LEU A 412 -25.27 5.26 9.65
CA LEU A 412 -24.14 4.86 10.50
C LEU A 412 -24.33 5.29 11.96
N LYS A 413 -25.08 6.36 12.22
CA LYS A 413 -25.41 6.77 13.60
C LYS A 413 -26.33 5.74 14.27
N LYS A 414 -27.42 5.35 13.59
CA LYS A 414 -28.38 4.37 14.10
C LYS A 414 -27.70 3.02 14.34
N GLU A 415 -26.89 2.56 13.39
CA GLU A 415 -26.15 1.28 13.53
C GLU A 415 -25.21 1.26 14.74
N ILE A 416 -24.50 2.37 15.02
CA ILE A 416 -23.60 2.45 16.19
C ILE A 416 -24.42 2.43 17.49
N GLU A 417 -25.55 3.14 17.53
CA GLU A 417 -26.41 3.21 18.71
C GLU A 417 -27.12 1.86 18.96
N GLU A 418 -27.49 1.11 17.93
CA GLU A 418 -28.10 -0.23 18.04
C GLU A 418 -27.11 -1.33 18.45
N GLU A 419 -25.81 -1.19 18.15
CA GLU A 419 -24.77 -2.16 18.57
C GLU A 419 -24.23 -1.93 19.99
N GLU A 420 -24.55 -0.80 20.63
CA GLU A 420 -24.18 -0.45 22.01
C GLU A 420 -25.24 -0.86 23.06
N TYR A 421 -26.43 -1.30 22.61
CA TYR A 421 -27.49 -1.90 23.42
C TYR A 421 -27.57 -3.42 23.19
#